data_AF-A8J2W9-F1
#
_entry.id   AF-A8J2W9-F1
#
_cell.length_a   1.000
_cell.length_b   1.000
_cell.length_c   1.000
_cell.angle_alpha   90.00
_cell.angle_beta   90.00
_cell.angle_gamma   90.00
#
_symmetry.space_group_name_H-M   'P 1'
#
loop_
_entity.id
_entity.type
_entity.pdbx_description
1 polymer ?
#
loop_
_entity_poly.entity_id
_entity_poly.type
_entity_poly.pdbx_seq_one_letter_code
_entity_poly.pdbx_strand_id
1 'polypeptide(L)'
;MSTSTTTATATSTAGHDGAGDFCASLMEYGAAAAAGSWRPLEAGGESPGPRGWFAAATTPDGRLLLHGGLDGNNQRLGDMFVLDVHAAA
;
A
#
# COMPACT_ATOMS: atom_id res chain seq x y z
N MET A 1 7.87 31.11 5.01
CA MET A 1 7.53 30.03 4.07
C MET A 1 8.77 29.18 3.92
N SER A 2 8.81 28.00 4.55
CA SER A 2 9.96 27.08 4.46
C SER A 2 9.70 26.12 3.32
N THR A 3 10.46 26.25 2.23
CA THR A 3 10.43 25.29 1.13
C THR A 3 11.18 24.04 1.56
N SER A 4 10.47 22.94 1.81
CA SER A 4 11.10 21.64 2.02
C SER A 4 11.72 21.19 0.70
N THR A 5 13.05 21.25 0.62
CA THR A 5 13.79 20.67 -0.49
C THR A 5 13.86 19.18 -0.28
N THR A 6 13.03 18.42 -1.00
CA THR A 6 13.20 16.96 -1.08
C THR A 6 14.47 16.69 -1.88
N THR A 7 15.57 16.39 -1.20
CA THR A 7 16.75 15.81 -1.86
C THR A 7 16.33 14.44 -2.40
N ALA A 8 16.29 14.30 -3.72
CA ALA A 8 16.07 13.01 -4.35
C ALA A 8 17.24 12.07 -3.98
N THR A 9 16.99 11.10 -3.11
CA THR A 9 17.96 10.07 -2.76
C THR A 9 18.29 9.27 -4.03
N ALA A 10 19.57 9.08 -4.32
CA ALA A 10 20.01 8.26 -5.45
C ALA A 10 19.38 6.86 -5.36
N THR A 11 19.06 6.26 -6.52
CA THR A 11 18.51 4.90 -6.59
C THR A 11 19.44 3.92 -5.88
N SER A 12 18.91 3.17 -4.91
CA SER A 12 19.67 2.22 -4.12
C SER A 12 20.02 0.95 -4.92
N THR A 13 21.21 0.39 -4.70
CA THR A 13 21.61 -0.92 -5.26
C THR A 13 21.20 -2.10 -4.37
N ALA A 14 20.52 -1.83 -3.25
CA ALA A 14 20.12 -2.82 -2.25
C ALA A 14 18.88 -3.65 -2.65
N GLY A 15 18.30 -3.40 -3.82
CA GLY A 15 17.11 -4.12 -4.30
C GLY A 15 15.91 -3.85 -3.40
N HIS A 16 15.26 -4.91 -2.91
CA HIS A 16 14.15 -4.78 -1.95
C HIS A 16 14.58 -3.99 -0.71
N ASP A 17 15.75 -4.25 -0.13
CA ASP A 17 16.15 -3.58 1.12
C ASP A 17 16.38 -2.06 0.97
N GLY A 18 16.32 -1.54 -0.26
CA GLY A 18 16.59 -0.15 -0.59
C GLY A 18 15.36 0.73 -0.81
N ALA A 19 14.13 0.27 -0.57
CA ALA A 19 12.94 1.09 -0.83
C ALA A 19 12.67 2.18 0.23
N GLY A 20 13.28 2.09 1.42
CA GLY A 20 13.07 3.07 2.48
C GLY A 20 11.71 2.91 3.18
N ASP A 21 11.01 4.03 3.39
CA ASP A 21 9.72 4.04 4.08
C ASP A 21 8.57 3.56 3.18
N PHE A 22 7.55 2.95 3.79
CA PHE A 22 6.33 2.52 3.10
C PHE A 22 5.15 3.43 3.40
N CYS A 23 4.11 3.34 2.57
CA CYS A 23 2.79 3.93 2.84
C CYS A 23 1.75 2.84 3.17
N ALA A 24 0.69 3.23 3.87
CA ALA A 24 -0.48 2.37 4.14
C ALA A 24 -1.67 2.69 3.22
N SER A 25 -1.51 3.62 2.28
CA SER A 25 -2.59 4.08 1.41
C SER A 25 -2.98 3.01 0.39
N LEU A 26 -4.27 2.70 0.31
CA LEU A 26 -4.83 1.87 -0.76
C LEU A 26 -5.27 2.78 -1.92
N MET A 27 -4.87 2.43 -3.13
CA MET A 27 -5.14 3.21 -4.34
C MET A 27 -5.85 2.35 -5.38
N GLU A 28 -6.85 2.92 -6.03
CA GLU A 28 -7.55 2.30 -7.16
C GLU A 28 -7.19 3.03 -8.46
N TYR A 29 -6.94 2.25 -9.52
CA TYR A 29 -6.80 2.74 -10.89
C TYR A 29 -8.00 2.27 -11.72
N GLY A 30 -8.83 3.18 -12.22
CA GLY A 30 -10.05 2.73 -12.90
C GLY A 30 -11.10 3.79 -13.21
N ALA A 31 -12.21 3.33 -13.78
CA ALA A 31 -13.17 4.09 -14.60
C ALA A 31 -14.22 4.93 -13.83
N ALA A 32 -13.81 5.74 -12.85
CA ALA A 32 -14.67 6.80 -12.31
C ALA A 32 -14.25 8.17 -12.89
N ALA A 33 -15.23 8.97 -13.35
CA ALA A 33 -15.22 10.35 -13.91
C ALA A 33 -14.08 10.78 -14.88
N ALA A 34 -12.83 10.43 -14.62
CA ALA A 34 -11.67 10.57 -15.49
C ALA A 34 -10.95 9.22 -15.61
N ALA A 35 -11.26 8.49 -16.67
CA ALA A 35 -10.58 7.23 -17.00
C ALA A 35 -9.06 7.41 -16.99
N GLY A 36 -8.36 6.49 -16.34
CA GLY A 36 -6.89 6.48 -16.31
C GLY A 36 -6.25 7.32 -15.20
N SER A 37 -6.95 7.54 -14.08
CA SER A 37 -6.40 8.20 -12.89
C SER A 37 -6.32 7.26 -11.69
N TRP A 38 -5.34 7.50 -10.81
CA TRP A 38 -5.26 6.89 -9.49
C TRP A 38 -6.07 7.72 -8.49
N ARG A 39 -6.83 7.05 -7.63
CA ARG A 39 -7.53 7.69 -6.51
C ARG A 39 -7.32 6.92 -5.21
N PRO A 40 -7.33 7.59 -4.05
CA PRO A 40 -7.41 6.92 -2.76
C PRO A 40 -8.68 6.05 -2.70
N LEU A 41 -8.54 4.86 -2.15
CA LEU A 41 -9.63 3.93 -1.89
C LEU A 41 -9.71 3.69 -0.39
N GLU A 42 -10.85 4.03 0.19
CA GLU A 42 -11.18 3.63 1.56
C GLU A 42 -11.67 2.17 1.54
N ALA A 43 -11.25 1.40 2.53
CA ALA A 43 -11.68 0.01 2.68
C ALA A 43 -12.13 -0.24 4.12
N GLY A 44 -13.15 -1.08 4.27
CA GLY A 44 -13.55 -1.60 5.58
C GLY A 44 -12.56 -2.64 6.11
N GLY A 45 -12.57 -2.87 7.42
CA GLY A 45 -11.69 -3.81 8.11
C GLY A 45 -10.56 -3.14 8.88
N GLU A 46 -9.63 -3.96 9.40
CA GLU A 46 -8.43 -3.46 10.07
C GLU A 46 -7.41 -3.00 9.01
N SER A 47 -7.01 -1.74 9.09
CA SER A 47 -6.02 -1.17 8.17
C SER A 47 -4.62 -1.70 8.50
N PRO A 48 -3.88 -2.26 7.53
CA PRO A 48 -2.50 -2.65 7.75
C PRO A 48 -1.63 -1.40 7.98
N GLY A 49 -0.70 -1.49 8.92
CA GLY A 49 0.38 -0.49 9.02
C GLY A 49 1.22 -0.43 7.73
N PRO A 50 2.00 0.66 7.52
CA PRO A 50 2.80 0.84 6.32
C PRO A 50 3.73 -0.34 6.05
N ARG A 51 3.71 -0.87 4.83
CA ARG A 51 4.47 -2.08 4.46
C ARG A 51 4.75 -2.20 2.97
N GLY A 52 5.84 -2.87 2.63
CA GLY A 52 6.22 -3.22 1.27
C GLY A 52 6.27 -4.74 1.03
N TRP A 53 6.31 -5.14 -0.24
CA TRP A 53 6.56 -6.52 -0.68
C TRP A 53 5.67 -7.61 -0.05
N PHE A 54 4.45 -7.23 0.32
CA PHE A 54 3.43 -8.16 0.77
C PHE A 54 2.84 -8.95 -0.41
N ALA A 55 2.22 -10.08 -0.10
CA ALA A 55 1.37 -10.80 -1.05
C ALA A 55 -0.08 -10.34 -0.90
N ALA A 56 -0.82 -10.26 -2.00
CA ALA A 56 -2.25 -9.97 -1.99
C ALA A 56 -3.01 -10.84 -2.98
N ALA A 57 -4.26 -11.17 -2.65
CA ALA A 57 -5.18 -11.94 -3.48
C ALA A 57 -6.62 -11.52 -3.22
N THR A 58 -7.51 -11.75 -4.18
CA THR A 58 -8.95 -11.56 -3.99
C THR A 58 -9.58 -12.80 -3.37
N THR A 59 -10.52 -12.60 -2.45
CA THR A 59 -11.36 -13.68 -1.91
C THR A 59 -12.55 -13.95 -2.84
N PRO A 60 -13.25 -15.11 -2.70
CA PRO A 60 -14.43 -15.41 -3.51
C PRO A 60 -15.58 -14.41 -3.39
N ASP A 61 -15.64 -13.66 -2.29
CA ASP A 61 -16.64 -12.62 -2.03
C ASP A 61 -16.16 -11.20 -2.40
N GLY A 62 -15.04 -11.07 -3.12
CA GLY A 62 -14.58 -9.79 -3.68
C GLY A 62 -13.75 -8.91 -2.73
N ARG A 63 -13.41 -9.39 -1.53
CA ARG A 63 -12.52 -8.68 -0.61
C ARG A 63 -11.06 -8.90 -0.97
N LEU A 64 -10.18 -8.03 -0.46
CA LEU A 64 -8.74 -8.13 -0.65
C LEU A 64 -8.09 -8.79 0.57
N LEU A 65 -7.46 -9.95 0.37
CA LEU A 65 -6.60 -10.60 1.34
C LEU A 65 -5.17 -10.08 1.17
N LEU A 66 -4.54 -9.63 2.26
CA LEU A 66 -3.15 -9.19 2.32
C LEU A 66 -2.40 -10.03 3.36
N HIS A 67 -1.19 -10.49 3.04
CA HIS A 67 -0.35 -11.27 3.95
C HIS A 67 1.11 -10.81 3.94
N GLY A 68 1.64 -10.61 5.15
CA GLY A 68 3.05 -10.35 5.42
C GLY A 68 3.58 -9.05 4.82
N GLY A 69 4.80 -9.12 4.28
CA GLY A 69 5.58 -7.97 3.79
C GLY A 69 6.73 -7.59 4.71
N LEU A 70 7.24 -6.38 4.54
CA LEU A 70 8.26 -5.77 5.39
C LEU A 70 7.78 -4.43 5.95
N ASP A 71 8.09 -4.14 7.20
CA ASP A 71 7.88 -2.82 7.81
C ASP A 71 9.05 -1.85 7.51
N GLY A 72 8.94 -0.60 7.96
CA GLY A 72 9.99 0.43 7.77
C GLY A 72 11.33 0.10 8.43
N ASN A 73 11.39 -0.93 9.29
CA ASN A 73 12.61 -1.45 9.91
C ASN A 73 13.14 -2.70 9.20
N ASN A 74 12.61 -2.98 7.99
CA ASN A 74 12.91 -4.15 7.17
C ASN A 74 12.62 -5.49 7.87
N GLN A 75 11.70 -5.51 8.84
CA GLN A 75 11.31 -6.73 9.54
C GLN A 75 10.23 -7.49 8.78
N ARG A 76 10.36 -8.81 8.74
CA ARG A 76 9.37 -9.71 8.11
C ARG A 76 8.10 -9.76 8.94
N LEU A 77 6.99 -9.43 8.30
CA LEU A 77 5.65 -9.50 8.87
C LEU A 77 5.01 -10.85 8.53
N GLY A 78 4.31 -11.45 9.49
CA GLY A 78 3.58 -12.72 9.34
C GLY A 78 2.09 -12.58 9.68
N ASP A 79 1.59 -11.35 9.65
CA ASP A 79 0.19 -10.99 9.87
C ASP A 79 -0.63 -11.08 8.57
N MET A 80 -1.95 -11.02 8.73
CA MET A 80 -2.90 -11.16 7.63
C MET A 80 -4.09 -10.22 7.83
N PHE A 81 -4.52 -9.58 6.76
CA PHE A 81 -5.62 -8.62 6.74
C PHE A 81 -6.61 -8.98 5.66
N VAL A 82 -7.89 -8.71 5.92
CA VAL A 82 -8.97 -8.79 4.93
C VAL A 82 -9.61 -7.42 4.83
N LEU A 83 -9.49 -6.80 3.65
CA LEU A 83 -9.99 -5.46 3.38
C LEU A 83 -11.24 -5.54 2.52
N ASP A 84 -12.31 -4.91 2.99
CA ASP A 84 -13.54 -4.75 2.21
C ASP A 84 -13.42 -3.52 1.32
N VAL A 85 -13.08 -3.75 0.05
CA VAL A 85 -12.90 -2.71 -0.98
C VAL A 85 -14.21 -2.33 -1.69
N HIS A 86 -15.33 -2.95 -1.28
CA HIS A 86 -16.66 -2.70 -1.81
C HIS A 86 -17.60 -2.08 -0.77
N ALA A 87 -17.22 -2.12 0.51
CA ALA A 87 -17.77 -1.26 1.54
C ALA A 87 -17.42 0.20 1.24
N ALA A 88 -18.23 0.85 0.39
CA ALA A 88 -18.31 2.30 0.40
C ALA A 88 -18.92 2.75 1.74
N ALA A 89 -18.33 3.78 2.35
CA ALA A 89 -18.92 4.52 3.46
C ALA A 89 -20.28 5.13 3.08
#